data_AF-A0A935VGB8-F1
#
_entry.id   AF-A0A935VGB8-F1
#
_cell.length_a   1.000
_cell.length_b   1.000
_cell.length_c   1.000
_cell.angle_alpha   90.00
_cell.angle_beta   90.00
_cell.angle_gamma   90.00
#
_symmetry.space_group_name_H-M   'P 1'
#
loop_
_entity.id
_entity.type
_entity.pdbx_description
1 polymer ?
#
loop_
_entity_poly.entity_id
_entity_poly.type
_entity_poly.pdbx_seq_one_letter_code
_entity_poly.pdbx_strand_id
1 'polypeptide(L)'
;MDSIKYKSFTIFYSIIFFLNLLFFTWLTEYRVVSKPMIMASLIGFYISSAKKQSNAFLLAMIFALFGDIFLMFNGEEFFLIGLSCFLVMQLLYTITFLKDRVNDILLIIYRSLPILFISIAVIAYLWNGLGEMRIPVSVYTAAISLMVISALIRRSNMYWYFPVVIGVILFMISDALIAVSKFGPSFNGIEYGVMATYMLAQYLIVRGMIEKSVT
;
A
#
# COMPACT_ATOMS: atom_id res chain seq x y z
N MET A 1 16.62 17.18 -6.78
CA MET A 1 17.34 17.76 -5.62
C MET A 1 16.69 17.35 -4.28
N ASP A 2 15.79 16.36 -4.27
CA ASP A 2 14.90 16.05 -3.13
C ASP A 2 15.36 14.90 -2.22
N SER A 3 16.38 14.13 -2.61
CA SER A 3 16.89 13.01 -1.79
C SER A 3 17.63 13.46 -0.53
N ILE A 4 18.01 14.74 -0.46
CA ILE A 4 18.80 15.30 0.65
C ILE A 4 17.90 15.65 1.84
N LYS A 5 16.65 16.07 1.59
CA LYS A 5 15.76 16.65 2.62
C LYS A 5 15.37 15.66 3.72
N TYR A 6 15.23 14.37 3.38
CA TYR A 6 14.82 13.33 4.32
C TYR A 6 15.88 12.24 4.50
N LYS A 7 17.15 12.53 4.15
CA LYS A 7 18.25 11.55 4.11
C LYS A 7 18.35 10.70 5.38
N SER A 8 18.25 11.31 6.56
CA SER A 8 18.34 10.60 7.84
C SER A 8 17.22 9.58 8.03
N PHE A 9 15.97 9.96 7.71
CA PHE A 9 14.84 9.02 7.80
C PHE A 9 14.92 7.94 6.72
N THR A 10 15.35 8.27 5.51
CA THR A 10 15.57 7.28 4.44
C THR A 10 16.57 6.21 4.88
N ILE A 11 17.71 6.61 5.46
CA ILE A 11 18.71 5.67 5.97
C ILE A 11 18.12 4.78 7.08
N PHE A 12 17.43 5.38 8.04
CA PHE A 12 16.76 4.65 9.11
C PHE A 12 15.74 3.63 8.58
N TYR A 13 14.89 4.04 7.65
CA TYR A 13 13.89 3.19 7.04
C TYR A 13 14.52 2.09 6.17
N SER A 14 15.63 2.37 5.48
CA SER A 14 16.40 1.35 4.77
C SER A 14 16.97 0.29 5.71
N ILE A 15 17.40 0.67 6.92
CA ILE A 15 17.82 -0.31 7.94
C ILE A 15 16.64 -1.20 8.34
N ILE A 16 15.46 -0.63 8.61
CA ILE A 16 14.23 -1.40 8.88
C ILE A 16 13.92 -2.36 7.72
N PHE A 17 14.05 -1.89 6.47
CA PHE A 17 13.85 -2.68 5.26
C PHE A 17 14.74 -3.92 5.19
N PHE A 18 16.05 -3.74 5.29
CA PHE A 18 16.97 -4.87 5.22
C PHE A 18 16.83 -5.81 6.42
N LEU A 19 16.62 -5.28 7.63
CA LEU A 19 16.35 -6.11 8.81
C LEU A 19 15.08 -6.94 8.64
N ASN A 20 14.00 -6.37 8.10
CA ASN A 20 12.76 -7.10 7.89
C ASN A 20 12.94 -8.25 6.89
N LEU A 21 13.66 -8.03 5.79
CA LEU A 21 13.97 -9.09 4.81
C LEU A 21 14.90 -10.17 5.40
N LEU A 22 15.83 -9.81 6.28
CA LEU A 22 16.69 -10.78 6.99
C LEU A 22 15.93 -11.59 8.05
N PHE A 23 14.99 -10.97 8.77
CA PHE A 23 14.15 -11.69 9.73
C PHE A 23 13.16 -12.62 9.06
N PHE A 24 12.78 -12.32 7.82
CA PHE A 24 11.99 -13.20 6.97
C PHE A 24 12.69 -14.55 6.69
N THR A 25 14.02 -14.55 6.58
CA THR A 25 14.82 -15.73 6.22
C THR A 25 15.24 -16.58 7.42
N TRP A 26 15.65 -15.95 8.52
CA TRP A 26 16.43 -16.64 9.58
C TRP A 26 15.84 -16.54 10.99
N LEU A 27 14.95 -15.58 11.26
CA LEU A 27 14.56 -15.18 12.63
C LEU A 27 13.07 -14.79 12.71
N THR A 28 12.19 -15.73 12.33
CA THR A 28 10.74 -15.51 12.20
C THR A 28 10.05 -14.99 13.47
N GLU A 29 10.59 -15.31 14.66
CA GLU A 29 10.08 -14.81 15.95
C GLU A 29 10.14 -13.28 16.07
N TYR A 30 11.14 -12.63 15.47
CA TYR A 30 11.33 -11.18 15.51
C TYR A 30 10.46 -10.43 14.49
N ARG A 31 9.72 -11.16 13.65
CA ARG A 31 8.77 -10.59 12.70
C ARG A 31 7.65 -9.83 13.43
N VAL A 32 7.27 -10.31 14.61
CA VAL A 32 6.20 -9.73 15.46
C VAL A 32 6.49 -8.27 15.82
N VAL A 33 7.78 -7.93 15.94
CA VAL A 33 8.21 -6.56 16.25
C VAL A 33 8.53 -5.80 14.97
N SER A 34 9.28 -6.41 14.04
CA SER A 34 9.77 -5.70 12.87
C SER A 34 8.68 -5.31 11.87
N LYS A 35 7.60 -6.09 11.75
CA LYS A 35 6.51 -5.78 10.80
C LYS A 35 5.69 -4.56 11.24
N PRO A 36 5.21 -4.44 12.50
CA PRO A 36 4.57 -3.21 12.98
C PRO A 36 5.47 -1.96 12.93
N MET A 37 6.80 -2.13 13.10
CA MET A 37 7.75 -1.02 13.02
C MET A 37 7.77 -0.32 11.66
N ILE A 38 7.41 -1.02 10.57
CA ILE A 38 7.32 -0.45 9.23
C ILE A 38 6.34 0.72 9.23
N MET A 39 5.08 0.44 9.57
CA MET A 39 4.04 1.46 9.57
C MET A 39 4.18 2.43 10.74
N ALA A 40 4.58 1.97 11.93
CA ALA A 40 4.78 2.86 13.09
C ALA A 40 5.85 3.92 12.82
N SER A 41 6.97 3.55 12.19
CA SER A 41 8.03 4.51 11.84
C SER A 41 7.56 5.53 10.80
N LEU A 42 6.80 5.09 9.79
CA LEU A 42 6.21 5.96 8.79
C LEU A 42 5.17 6.91 9.37
N ILE A 43 4.34 6.46 10.32
CA ILE A 43 3.39 7.31 11.05
C ILE A 43 4.15 8.41 11.79
N GLY A 44 5.19 8.05 12.55
CA GLY A 44 6.05 9.00 13.24
C GLY A 44 6.67 10.03 12.28
N PHE A 45 7.18 9.56 11.14
CA PHE A 45 7.75 10.42 10.10
C PHE A 45 6.74 11.39 9.48
N TYR A 46 5.52 10.92 9.22
CA TYR A 46 4.44 11.76 8.73
C TYR A 46 4.08 12.86 9.74
N ILE A 47 3.88 12.49 11.01
CA ILE A 47 3.54 13.43 12.08
C ILE A 47 4.64 14.49 12.26
N SER A 48 5.91 14.08 12.25
CA SER A 48 7.04 14.99 12.50
C SER A 48 7.34 15.94 11.35
N SER A 49 7.01 15.54 10.12
CA SER A 49 7.53 16.20 8.91
C SER A 49 6.45 16.91 8.10
N ALA A 50 5.18 16.50 8.21
CA ALA A 50 4.10 17.13 7.47
C ALA A 50 3.68 18.46 8.13
N LYS A 51 3.71 19.56 7.37
CA LYS A 51 3.27 20.88 7.88
C LYS A 51 1.77 20.94 8.13
N LYS A 52 0.98 20.36 7.22
CA LYS A 52 -0.48 20.24 7.33
C LYS A 52 -0.88 18.78 7.21
N GLN A 53 -1.29 18.21 8.33
CA GLN A 53 -1.66 16.80 8.41
C GLN A 53 -3.08 16.57 7.90
N SER A 54 -3.30 15.43 7.23
CA SER A 54 -4.62 14.96 6.84
C SER A 54 -5.07 13.88 7.82
N ASN A 55 -6.11 14.15 8.62
CA ASN A 55 -6.64 13.17 9.59
C ASN A 55 -7.05 11.86 8.89
N ALA A 56 -7.65 11.94 7.70
CA ALA A 56 -8.01 10.76 6.92
C ALA A 56 -6.77 9.94 6.52
N PHE A 57 -5.67 10.59 6.15
CA PHE A 57 -4.43 9.91 5.76
C PHE A 57 -3.75 9.25 6.97
N LEU A 58 -3.69 9.97 8.11
CA LEU A 58 -3.14 9.42 9.35
C LEU A 58 -3.95 8.21 9.83
N LEU A 59 -5.29 8.32 9.81
CA LEU A 59 -6.17 7.21 10.17
C LEU A 59 -5.97 6.01 9.23
N ALA A 60 -5.80 6.25 7.92
CA ALA A 60 -5.49 5.21 6.97
C ALA A 60 -4.19 4.47 7.33
N MET A 61 -3.12 5.18 7.69
CA MET A 61 -1.86 4.58 8.11
C MET A 61 -2.01 3.74 9.39
N ILE A 62 -2.86 4.16 10.33
CA ILE A 62 -3.18 3.37 11.53
C ILE A 62 -3.92 2.09 11.15
N PHE A 63 -4.87 2.13 10.22
CA PHE A 63 -5.52 0.93 9.70
C PHE A 63 -4.57 0.00 8.96
N ALA A 64 -3.61 0.53 8.19
CA ALA A 64 -2.54 -0.29 7.61
C ALA A 64 -1.69 -0.97 8.68
N LEU A 65 -1.34 -0.27 9.76
CA LEU A 65 -0.62 -0.87 10.91
C LEU A 65 -1.42 -2.02 11.54
N PHE A 66 -2.71 -1.84 11.78
CA PHE A 66 -3.56 -2.91 12.30
C PHE A 66 -3.69 -4.07 11.31
N GLY A 67 -3.85 -3.77 10.01
CA GLY A 67 -3.86 -4.79 8.96
C GLY A 67 -2.59 -5.63 8.97
N ASP A 68 -1.42 -4.99 9.07
CA ASP A 68 -0.13 -5.66 9.17
C ASP A 68 -0.06 -6.63 10.35
N ILE A 69 -0.55 -6.20 11.52
CA ILE A 69 -0.61 -6.99 12.76
C ILE A 69 -1.55 -8.18 12.58
N PHE A 70 -2.77 -7.98 12.09
CA PHE A 70 -3.73 -9.08 11.93
C PHE A 70 -3.27 -10.12 10.91
N LEU A 71 -2.64 -9.70 9.81
CA LEU A 71 -2.05 -10.62 8.83
C LEU A 71 -0.81 -11.39 9.34
N MET A 72 -0.39 -11.18 10.59
CA MET A 72 0.66 -12.00 11.21
C MET A 72 0.14 -13.29 11.80
N PHE A 73 -1.13 -13.31 12.19
CA PHE A 73 -1.73 -14.46 12.85
C PHE A 73 -2.24 -15.45 11.82
N ASN A 74 -2.15 -16.74 12.16
CA ASN A 74 -2.65 -17.80 11.31
C ASN A 74 -4.16 -17.93 11.50
N GLY A 75 -4.90 -18.03 10.40
CA GLY A 75 -6.35 -18.24 10.40
C GLY A 75 -7.03 -17.41 9.32
N GLU A 76 -8.12 -17.94 8.77
CA GLU A 76 -8.92 -17.24 7.76
C GLU A 76 -9.62 -16.01 8.35
N GLU A 77 -10.05 -16.06 9.60
CA GLU A 77 -10.63 -14.93 10.33
C GLU A 77 -9.64 -13.75 10.45
N PHE A 78 -8.39 -14.02 10.87
CA PHE A 78 -7.35 -13.01 10.97
C PHE A 78 -6.97 -12.44 9.59
N PHE A 79 -6.95 -13.29 8.55
CA PHE A 79 -6.78 -12.83 7.18
C PHE A 79 -7.90 -11.87 6.77
N LEU A 80 -9.16 -12.21 7.04
CA LEU A 80 -10.32 -11.39 6.69
C LEU A 80 -10.35 -10.07 7.47
N ILE A 81 -10.01 -10.09 8.76
CA ILE A 81 -9.89 -8.87 9.59
C ILE A 81 -8.76 -7.99 9.05
N GLY A 82 -7.59 -8.55 8.78
CA GLY A 82 -6.47 -7.83 8.20
C GLY A 82 -6.84 -7.20 6.84
N LEU A 83 -7.46 -7.99 5.96
CA LEU A 83 -7.99 -7.54 4.67
C LEU A 83 -8.98 -6.37 4.83
N SER A 84 -9.87 -6.45 5.83
CA SER A 84 -10.83 -5.40 6.14
C SER A 84 -10.15 -4.12 6.63
N CYS A 85 -9.09 -4.21 7.43
CA CYS A 85 -8.29 -3.05 7.82
C CYS A 85 -7.62 -2.39 6.61
N PHE A 86 -7.01 -3.18 5.72
CA PHE A 86 -6.41 -2.67 4.49
C PHE A 86 -7.47 -2.03 3.56
N LEU A 87 -8.67 -2.61 3.47
CA LEU A 87 -9.80 -2.02 2.73
C LEU A 87 -10.14 -0.62 3.26
N VAL A 88 -10.30 -0.46 4.58
CA VAL A 88 -10.59 0.86 5.18
C VAL A 88 -9.46 1.85 4.87
N MET A 89 -8.20 1.40 4.96
CA MET A 89 -7.04 2.23 4.62
C MET A 89 -7.07 2.68 3.16
N GLN A 90 -7.38 1.80 2.20
CA GLN A 90 -7.51 2.14 0.78
C GLN A 90 -8.60 3.19 0.54
N LEU A 91 -9.76 3.06 1.20
CA LEU A 91 -10.85 4.04 1.09
C LEU A 91 -10.44 5.41 1.65
N LEU A 92 -9.75 5.44 2.78
CA LEU A 92 -9.27 6.69 3.39
C LEU A 92 -8.14 7.36 2.58
N TYR A 93 -7.24 6.57 1.97
CA TYR A 93 -6.28 7.06 0.98
C TYR A 93 -7.00 7.63 -0.24
N THR A 94 -8.03 6.94 -0.75
CA THR A 94 -8.86 7.41 -1.86
C THR A 94 -9.47 8.79 -1.56
N ILE A 95 -10.12 8.94 -0.40
CA ILE A 95 -10.69 10.23 0.05
C ILE A 95 -9.61 11.32 0.12
N THR A 96 -8.40 10.98 0.56
CA THR A 96 -7.29 11.93 0.63
C THR A 96 -6.81 12.35 -0.76
N PHE A 97 -6.68 11.42 -1.69
CA PHE A 97 -6.16 11.66 -3.03
C PHE A 97 -7.15 12.41 -3.92
N LEU A 98 -8.45 12.15 -3.79
CA LEU A 98 -9.50 12.84 -4.53
C LEU A 98 -9.55 14.36 -4.28
N LYS A 99 -8.96 14.85 -3.19
CA LYS A 99 -8.86 16.29 -2.89
C LYS A 99 -8.02 17.07 -3.91
N ASP A 100 -7.11 16.40 -4.64
CA ASP A 100 -6.29 17.04 -5.70
C ASP A 100 -6.62 16.52 -7.11
N ARG A 101 -7.80 15.91 -7.30
CA ARG A 101 -8.18 15.36 -8.61
C ARG A 101 -8.24 16.45 -9.67
N VAL A 102 -7.89 16.09 -10.90
CA VAL A 102 -8.19 16.90 -12.07
C VAL A 102 -9.66 16.72 -12.47
N ASN A 103 -10.24 17.72 -13.14
CA ASN A 103 -11.61 17.66 -13.69
C ASN A 103 -11.58 17.43 -15.21
N ASP A 104 -10.76 16.50 -15.68
CA ASP A 104 -10.66 16.11 -17.08
C ASP A 104 -11.16 14.67 -17.24
N ILE A 105 -12.36 14.52 -17.82
CA ILE A 105 -13.03 13.22 -17.94
C ILE A 105 -12.27 12.25 -18.85
N LEU A 106 -11.67 12.75 -19.94
CA LEU A 106 -10.94 11.91 -20.89
C LEU A 106 -9.66 11.39 -20.23
N LEU A 107 -8.97 12.25 -19.49
CA LEU A 107 -7.79 11.87 -18.73
C LEU A 107 -8.12 10.86 -17.63
N ILE A 108 -9.24 11.04 -16.92
CA ILE A 108 -9.72 10.09 -15.90
C ILE A 108 -9.98 8.73 -16.53
N ILE A 109 -10.73 8.66 -17.64
CA ILE A 109 -11.03 7.40 -18.33
C ILE A 109 -9.73 6.74 -18.79
N TYR A 110 -8.87 7.48 -19.49
CA TYR A 110 -7.61 6.96 -20.02
C TYR A 110 -6.70 6.38 -18.92
N ARG A 111 -6.57 7.07 -17.77
CA ARG A 111 -5.75 6.61 -16.65
C ARG A 111 -6.40 5.45 -15.86
N SER A 112 -7.72 5.31 -15.92
CA SER A 112 -8.45 4.26 -15.19
C SER A 112 -8.48 2.93 -15.92
N LEU A 113 -8.57 2.94 -17.26
CA LEU A 113 -8.73 1.72 -18.08
C LEU A 113 -7.65 0.66 -17.82
N PRO A 114 -6.34 0.98 -17.77
CA PRO A 114 -5.31 -0.02 -17.49
C PRO A 114 -5.48 -0.67 -16.11
N ILE A 115 -5.86 0.11 -15.10
CA ILE A 115 -6.05 -0.38 -13.73
C ILE A 115 -7.25 -1.33 -13.67
N LEU A 116 -8.37 -0.95 -14.29
CA LEU A 116 -9.56 -1.81 -14.36
C LEU A 116 -9.25 -3.12 -15.10
N PHE A 117 -8.54 -3.05 -16.23
CA PHE A 117 -8.13 -4.23 -16.99
C PHE A 117 -7.26 -5.18 -16.14
N ILE A 118 -6.23 -4.66 -15.48
CA ILE A 118 -5.35 -5.46 -14.60
C ILE A 118 -6.16 -6.08 -13.45
N SER A 119 -7.06 -5.32 -12.84
CA SER A 119 -7.89 -5.80 -11.72
C SER A 119 -8.79 -6.96 -12.13
N ILE A 120 -9.45 -6.83 -13.28
CA ILE A 120 -10.31 -7.88 -13.85
C ILE A 120 -9.46 -9.11 -14.19
N ALA A 121 -8.28 -8.91 -14.79
CA ALA A 121 -7.37 -10.01 -15.14
C ALA A 121 -6.91 -10.78 -13.90
N VAL A 122 -6.55 -10.10 -12.80
CA VAL A 122 -6.15 -10.74 -11.53
C VAL A 122 -7.31 -11.53 -10.92
N ILE A 123 -8.51 -10.96 -10.86
CA ILE A 123 -9.69 -11.66 -10.34
C ILE A 123 -10.04 -12.87 -11.20
N ALA A 124 -10.02 -12.73 -12.53
CA ALA A 124 -10.29 -13.83 -13.46
C ALA A 124 -9.27 -14.96 -13.29
N TYR A 125 -7.99 -14.63 -13.13
CA TYR A 125 -6.92 -15.61 -12.90
C TYR A 125 -7.13 -16.41 -11.60
N LEU A 126 -7.57 -15.75 -10.52
CA LEU A 126 -7.74 -16.40 -9.21
C LEU A 126 -9.13 -17.03 -8.99
N TRP A 127 -10.09 -16.81 -9.90
CA TRP A 127 -11.51 -17.05 -9.69
C TRP A 127 -11.88 -18.44 -9.15
N ASN A 128 -11.20 -19.47 -9.66
CA ASN A 128 -11.44 -20.86 -9.27
C ASN A 128 -10.89 -21.18 -7.87
N GLY A 129 -9.79 -20.54 -7.47
CA GLY A 129 -9.16 -20.72 -6.15
C GLY A 129 -9.79 -19.89 -5.03
N LEU A 130 -10.64 -18.91 -5.36
CA LEU A 130 -11.23 -18.01 -4.36
C LEU A 130 -12.30 -18.66 -3.47
N GLY A 131 -13.04 -19.69 -3.93
CA GLY A 131 -14.08 -20.34 -3.12
C GLY A 131 -15.08 -19.34 -2.51
N GLU A 132 -15.23 -19.38 -1.17
CA GLU A 132 -16.08 -18.45 -0.39
C GLU A 132 -15.52 -17.01 -0.34
N MET A 133 -14.23 -16.83 -0.59
CA MET A 133 -13.53 -15.54 -0.57
C MET A 133 -13.73 -14.72 -1.85
N ARG A 134 -14.55 -15.18 -2.81
CA ARG A 134 -14.85 -14.45 -4.06
C ARG A 134 -15.38 -13.04 -3.82
N ILE A 135 -16.36 -12.90 -2.92
CA ILE A 135 -16.97 -11.60 -2.63
C ILE A 135 -15.97 -10.70 -1.87
N PRO A 136 -15.36 -11.13 -0.74
CA PRO A 136 -14.37 -10.34 -0.02
C PRO A 136 -13.23 -9.84 -0.91
N VAL A 137 -12.63 -10.72 -1.71
CA VAL A 137 -11.49 -10.37 -2.56
C VAL A 137 -11.92 -9.45 -3.71
N SER A 138 -13.09 -9.65 -4.30
CA SER A 138 -13.59 -8.74 -5.37
C SER A 138 -13.84 -7.33 -4.84
N VAL A 139 -14.45 -7.22 -3.65
CA VAL A 139 -14.67 -5.91 -2.99
C VAL A 139 -13.34 -5.25 -2.64
N TYR A 140 -12.39 -6.02 -2.12
CA TYR A 140 -11.04 -5.54 -1.84
C TYR A 140 -10.32 -5.04 -3.11
N THR A 141 -10.37 -5.83 -4.19
CA THR A 141 -9.77 -5.45 -5.47
C THR A 141 -10.47 -4.23 -6.08
N ALA A 142 -11.76 -4.03 -5.85
CA ALA A 142 -12.40 -2.77 -6.26
C ALA A 142 -11.86 -1.57 -5.46
N ALA A 143 -11.70 -1.72 -4.14
CA ALA A 143 -11.19 -0.66 -3.26
C ALA A 143 -9.74 -0.27 -3.58
N ILE A 144 -8.84 -1.23 -3.79
CA ILE A 144 -7.45 -0.95 -4.15
C ILE A 144 -7.36 -0.26 -5.52
N SER A 145 -8.21 -0.64 -6.47
CA SER A 145 -8.24 -0.02 -7.80
C SER A 145 -8.77 1.40 -7.74
N LEU A 146 -9.78 1.68 -6.91
CA LEU A 146 -10.22 3.06 -6.62
C LEU A 146 -9.09 3.89 -6.02
N MET A 147 -8.32 3.33 -5.08
CA MET A 147 -7.17 4.00 -4.50
C MET A 147 -6.11 4.35 -5.55
N VAL A 148 -5.72 3.38 -6.39
CA VAL A 148 -4.73 3.59 -7.45
C VAL A 148 -5.22 4.63 -8.47
N ILE A 149 -6.47 4.50 -8.94
CA ILE A 149 -7.07 5.45 -9.88
C ILE A 149 -7.10 6.85 -9.26
N SER A 150 -7.54 6.99 -8.00
CA SER A 150 -7.61 8.28 -7.34
C SER A 150 -6.25 8.97 -7.21
N ALA A 151 -5.15 8.20 -7.06
CA ALA A 151 -3.80 8.74 -7.09
C ALA A 151 -3.37 9.17 -8.51
N LEU A 152 -3.70 8.36 -9.52
CA LEU A 152 -3.36 8.63 -10.92
C LEU A 152 -4.08 9.87 -11.47
N ILE A 153 -5.29 10.18 -11.01
CA ILE A 153 -6.06 11.34 -11.50
C ILE A 153 -5.73 12.64 -10.75
N ARG A 154 -4.67 12.67 -9.95
CA ARG A 154 -4.19 13.91 -9.31
C ARG A 154 -3.44 14.80 -10.30
N ARG A 155 -3.25 16.06 -9.91
CA ARG A 155 -2.40 17.03 -10.62
C ARG A 155 -0.98 16.48 -10.83
N SER A 156 -0.65 16.12 -12.07
CA SER A 156 0.59 15.40 -12.43
C SER A 156 1.81 16.29 -12.67
N ASN A 157 1.64 17.61 -12.69
CA ASN A 157 2.72 18.60 -12.83
C ASN A 157 3.47 18.87 -11.52
N MET A 158 3.07 18.25 -10.42
CA MET A 158 3.66 18.47 -9.09
C MET A 158 4.71 17.41 -8.79
N TYR A 159 5.85 17.81 -8.22
CA TYR A 159 6.96 16.91 -7.90
C TYR A 159 6.57 15.77 -6.92
N TRP A 160 5.61 16.03 -6.03
CA TRP A 160 5.07 15.04 -5.09
C TRP A 160 4.18 13.97 -5.74
N TYR A 161 3.81 14.11 -7.02
CA TYR A 161 2.89 13.20 -7.71
C TYR A 161 3.48 11.81 -7.94
N PHE A 162 4.67 11.75 -8.54
CA PHE A 162 5.29 10.49 -8.95
C PHE A 162 5.60 9.54 -7.79
N PRO A 163 6.13 10.00 -6.63
CA PRO A 163 6.30 9.13 -5.47
C PRO A 163 4.99 8.44 -5.06
N VAL A 164 3.88 9.18 -4.98
CA VAL A 164 2.60 8.56 -4.60
C VAL A 164 2.11 7.58 -5.65
N VAL A 165 2.21 7.92 -6.95
CA VAL A 165 1.77 7.02 -8.03
C VAL A 165 2.57 5.73 -8.07
N ILE A 166 3.90 5.82 -8.02
CA ILE A 166 4.76 4.63 -7.97
C ILE A 166 4.44 3.82 -6.71
N GLY A 167 4.24 4.50 -5.58
CA GLY A 167 3.91 3.86 -4.33
C GLY A 167 2.60 3.07 -4.37
N VAL A 168 1.50 3.65 -4.86
CA VAL A 168 0.21 2.90 -4.94
C VAL A 168 0.24 1.77 -5.96
N ILE A 169 1.02 1.89 -7.04
CA ILE A 169 1.20 0.79 -8.00
C ILE A 169 1.97 -0.36 -7.35
N LEU A 170 3.06 -0.06 -6.64
CA LEU A 170 3.80 -1.07 -5.86
C LEU A 170 2.93 -1.71 -4.78
N PHE A 171 2.04 -0.93 -4.15
CA PHE A 171 1.06 -1.45 -3.19
C PHE A 171 0.13 -2.47 -3.85
N MET A 172 -0.43 -2.13 -5.02
CA MET A 172 -1.30 -3.04 -5.79
C MET A 172 -0.56 -4.32 -6.23
N ILE A 173 0.70 -4.20 -6.63
CA ILE A 173 1.54 -5.37 -6.96
C ILE A 173 1.75 -6.24 -5.72
N SER A 174 2.06 -5.66 -4.57
CA SER A 174 2.24 -6.38 -3.31
C SER A 174 1.00 -7.21 -2.96
N ASP A 175 -0.18 -6.60 -3.03
CA ASP A 175 -1.44 -7.28 -2.72
C ASP A 175 -1.80 -8.36 -3.74
N ALA A 176 -1.50 -8.13 -5.03
CA ALA A 176 -1.67 -9.16 -6.04
C ALA A 176 -0.77 -10.37 -5.76
N LEU A 177 0.48 -10.15 -5.30
CA LEU A 177 1.38 -11.24 -4.89
C LEU A 177 0.85 -11.98 -3.65
N ILE A 178 0.26 -11.28 -2.67
CA ILE A 178 -0.42 -11.92 -1.53
C ILE A 178 -1.57 -12.80 -2.01
N ALA A 179 -2.41 -12.27 -2.90
CA ALA A 179 -3.57 -12.99 -3.43
C ALA A 179 -3.16 -14.24 -4.23
N VAL A 180 -2.12 -14.13 -5.07
CA VAL A 180 -1.54 -15.28 -5.79
C VAL A 180 -0.96 -16.29 -4.82
N SER A 181 -0.24 -15.86 -3.79
CA SER A 181 0.32 -16.76 -2.77
C SER A 181 -0.76 -17.51 -1.99
N LYS A 182 -1.94 -16.91 -1.80
CA LYS A 182 -3.02 -17.46 -0.97
C LYS A 182 -4.01 -18.32 -1.76
N PHE A 183 -4.34 -17.91 -2.98
CA PHE A 183 -5.41 -18.51 -3.80
C PHE A 183 -4.94 -19.06 -5.15
N GLY A 184 -3.69 -18.79 -5.54
CA GLY A 184 -3.07 -19.28 -6.76
C GLY A 184 -2.07 -20.41 -6.51
N PRO A 185 -1.27 -20.76 -7.54
CA PRO A 185 -0.19 -21.74 -7.41
C PRO A 185 0.88 -21.27 -6.42
N SER A 186 1.40 -22.18 -5.61
CA SER A 186 2.47 -21.88 -4.64
C SER A 186 3.79 -21.58 -5.35
N PHE A 187 4.37 -20.40 -5.12
CA PHE A 187 5.71 -20.04 -5.59
C PHE A 187 6.65 -19.80 -4.40
N ASN A 188 7.80 -20.47 -4.39
CA ASN A 188 8.82 -20.24 -3.39
C ASN A 188 9.37 -18.80 -3.51
N GLY A 189 9.38 -18.07 -2.40
CA GLY A 189 9.96 -16.73 -2.31
C GLY A 189 9.04 -15.57 -2.73
N ILE A 190 7.76 -15.83 -3.04
CA ILE A 190 6.79 -14.77 -3.37
C ILE A 190 6.66 -13.73 -2.25
N GLU A 191 6.83 -14.18 -1.00
CA GLU A 191 6.71 -13.34 0.19
C GLU A 191 7.82 -12.27 0.29
N TYR A 192 9.02 -12.49 -0.28
CA TYR A 192 10.04 -11.45 -0.39
C TYR A 192 9.59 -10.33 -1.33
N GLY A 193 8.98 -10.72 -2.46
CA GLY A 193 8.39 -9.79 -3.41
C GLY A 193 7.29 -8.96 -2.77
N VAL A 194 6.42 -9.60 -1.98
CA VAL A 194 5.37 -8.93 -1.18
C VAL A 194 6.00 -7.88 -0.27
N MET A 195 6.94 -8.26 0.60
CA MET A 195 7.51 -7.34 1.58
C MET A 195 8.31 -6.20 0.94
N ALA A 196 9.12 -6.50 -0.08
CA ALA A 196 9.92 -5.49 -0.77
C ALA A 196 9.03 -4.44 -1.45
N THR A 197 8.01 -4.89 -2.19
CA THR A 197 7.06 -3.99 -2.86
C THR A 197 6.21 -3.21 -1.85
N TYR A 198 5.74 -3.84 -0.78
CA TYR A 198 4.96 -3.21 0.29
C TYR A 198 5.72 -2.08 0.99
N MET A 199 6.94 -2.36 1.43
CA MET A 199 7.72 -1.38 2.20
C MET A 199 8.13 -0.18 1.34
N LEU A 200 8.48 -0.42 0.07
CA LEU A 200 8.73 0.65 -0.89
C LEU A 200 7.46 1.44 -1.19
N ALA A 201 6.33 0.76 -1.34
CA ALA A 201 5.04 1.39 -1.58
C ALA A 201 4.68 2.40 -0.48
N GLN A 202 4.63 1.95 0.77
CA GLN A 202 4.25 2.79 1.90
C GLN A 202 5.21 3.97 2.09
N TYR A 203 6.52 3.73 1.96
CA TYR A 203 7.52 4.79 2.04
C TYR A 203 7.30 5.88 0.99
N LEU A 204 7.10 5.50 -0.27
CA LEU A 204 6.90 6.44 -1.37
C LEU A 204 5.59 7.21 -1.25
N ILE A 205 4.50 6.55 -0.84
CA ILE A 205 3.20 7.20 -0.58
C ILE A 205 3.35 8.25 0.52
N VAL A 206 3.92 7.88 1.66
CA VAL A 206 4.07 8.78 2.82
C VAL A 206 4.98 9.96 2.49
N ARG A 207 6.12 9.69 1.83
CA ARG A 207 7.03 10.75 1.39
C ARG A 207 6.36 11.75 0.45
N GLY A 208 5.65 11.27 -0.56
CA GLY A 208 4.93 12.16 -1.50
C GLY A 208 3.85 12.98 -0.79
N MET A 209 3.18 12.41 0.21
CA MET A 209 2.18 13.14 1.00
C MET A 209 2.79 14.19 1.94
N ILE A 210 3.97 13.94 2.50
CA ILE A 210 4.73 14.94 3.26
C ILE A 210 5.14 16.08 2.34
N GLU A 211 5.74 15.77 1.18
CA GLU A 211 6.18 16.77 0.19
C GLU A 211 5.02 17.66 -0.26
N LYS A 212 3.84 17.08 -0.53
CA LYS A 212 2.62 17.85 -0.78
C LYS A 212 2.28 18.80 0.37
N SER A 213 2.32 18.34 1.62
CA SER A 213 1.92 19.16 2.77
C SER A 213 2.77 20.41 2.99
N VAL A 214 3.98 20.43 2.42
CA VAL A 214 4.94 21.54 2.56
C VAL A 214 4.79 22.59 1.44
N THR A 215 4.03 22.26 0.39
CA THR A 215 3.77 23.13 -0.77
C THR A 215 2.47 23.89 -0.58
#